data_AF-A0A3D1BYF1-F1
#
_entry.id   AF-A0A3D1BYF1-F1
#
_cell.length_a   1.000
_cell.length_b   1.000
_cell.length_c   1.000
_cell.angle_alpha   90.00
_cell.angle_beta   90.00
_cell.angle_gamma   90.00
#
_symmetry.space_group_name_H-M   'P 1'
#
loop_
_entity.id
_entity.type
_entity.pdbx_description
1 polymer ?
#
loop_
_entity_poly.entity_id
_entity_poly.type
_entity_poly.pdbx_seq_one_letter_code
_entity_poly.pdbx_strand_id
1 'polypeptide(L)' 'MSEVEKFIMARISGPYGVKGWIKIQPFTVDINQLLNKKAWLIGDEKSSISYPIETSKIHG' A
#
# COMPACT_ATOMS: atom_id res chain seq x y z
N MET A 1 -11.53 -23.25 2.76
CA MET A 1 -10.50 -22.21 3.01
C MET A 1 -11.23 -21.06 3.67
N SER A 2 -10.81 -20.63 4.86
CA SER A 2 -11.36 -19.43 5.48
C SER A 2 -11.11 -18.24 4.57
N GLU A 3 -12.10 -17.38 4.40
CA GLU A 3 -11.93 -16.11 3.71
C GLU A 3 -10.85 -15.31 4.46
N VAL A 4 -9.83 -14.85 3.74
CA VAL A 4 -8.78 -14.02 4.34
C VAL A 4 -9.37 -12.62 4.48
N GLU A 5 -9.57 -12.20 5.73
CA GLU A 5 -10.03 -10.86 6.03
C GLU A 5 -9.02 -9.83 5.50
N LYS A 6 -9.52 -8.88 4.71
CA LYS A 6 -8.72 -7.80 4.13
C LYS A 6 -9.02 -6.52 4.89
N PHE A 7 -7.99 -5.70 5.11
CA PHE A 7 -8.11 -4.40 5.74
C PHE A 7 -7.50 -3.32 4.85
N ILE A 8 -8.18 -2.18 4.74
CA ILE A 8 -7.64 -1.01 4.06
C ILE A 8 -6.60 -0.35 4.97
N MET A 9 -5.32 -0.46 4.60
CA MET A 9 -4.20 0.09 5.40
C MET A 9 -3.79 1.51 5.00
N ALA A 10 -4.11 1.95 3.79
CA ALA A 10 -3.72 3.26 3.25
C ALA A 10 -4.56 3.63 2.03
N ARG A 11 -4.48 4.90 1.62
CA ARG A 11 -4.97 5.39 0.32
C ARG A 11 -3.83 5.94 -0.52
N ILE A 12 -3.83 5.66 -1.82
CA ILE A 12 -2.98 6.36 -2.79
C ILE A 12 -3.47 7.81 -2.89
N SER A 13 -2.63 8.78 -2.52
CA SER A 13 -3.00 10.19 -2.53
C SER A 13 -2.64 10.90 -3.84
N GLY A 14 -1.80 10.28 -4.67
CA GLY A 14 -1.41 10.78 -5.99
C GLY A 14 -0.02 10.31 -6.41
N PRO A 15 0.45 10.73 -7.59
CA PRO A 15 1.81 10.47 -8.04
C PRO A 15 2.85 11.23 -7.20
N TYR A 16 4.08 10.71 -7.17
CA TYR A 16 5.24 11.34 -6.55
C TYR A 16 6.38 11.49 -7.56
N GLY A 17 6.74 12.72 -7.91
CA GLY A 17 7.78 12.98 -8.92
C GLY A 17 7.43 12.39 -10.28
N VAL A 18 8.46 11.99 -11.05
CA VAL A 18 8.33 11.56 -12.46
C VAL A 18 8.78 10.12 -12.73
N LYS A 19 9.25 9.40 -11.71
CA LYS A 19 9.82 8.05 -11.84
C LYS A 19 8.82 6.95 -11.45
N GLY A 20 7.52 7.21 -11.56
CA GLY A 20 6.48 6.23 -11.24
C GLY A 20 6.25 5.98 -9.75
N TRP A 21 6.80 6.82 -8.85
CA TRP A 21 6.51 6.71 -7.43
C TRP A 21 5.08 7.18 -7.14
N ILE A 22 4.51 6.64 -6.07
CA ILE A 22 3.19 7.03 -5.56
C ILE A 22 3.34 7.59 -4.14
N LYS A 23 2.55 8.62 -3.82
CA LYS A 23 2.34 9.05 -2.43
C LYS A 23 1.20 8.22 -1.85
N ILE A 24 1.37 7.78 -0.61
CA ILE A 24 0.33 7.11 0.16
C ILE A 24 0.05 7.88 1.44
N GLN A 25 -1.22 7.91 1.85
CA GLN A 25 -1.64 8.35 3.17
C GLN A 25 -1.99 7.10 4.00
N PRO A 26 -1.16 6.74 4.99
CA PRO A 26 -1.42 5.56 5.81
C PRO A 26 -2.52 5.81 6.85
N PHE A 27 -3.24 4.74 7.19
CA PHE A 27 -4.24 4.71 8.27
C PHE A 27 -3.75 3.93 9.50
N THR A 28 -2.46 3.58 9.52
CA THR A 28 -1.78 2.90 10.63
C THR A 28 -0.80 3.84 11.33
N VAL A 29 -0.64 3.67 12.63
CA VAL A 29 0.39 4.37 13.43
C VAL A 29 1.78 3.82 13.12
N ASP A 30 1.90 2.51 12.90
CA ASP A 30 3.17 1.89 12.51
C ASP A 30 3.23 1.67 10.99
N ILE A 31 3.83 2.63 10.30
CA ILE A 31 4.00 2.61 8.84
C ILE A 31 4.87 1.45 8.37
N ASN A 32 5.77 0.93 9.22
CA ASN A 32 6.65 -0.17 8.82
C ASN A 32 5.88 -1.47 8.58
N GLN A 33 4.73 -1.65 9.24
CA GLN A 33 3.85 -2.80 8.96
C GLN A 33 3.32 -2.80 7.54
N LEU A 34 3.16 -1.62 6.93
CA LEU A 34 2.76 -1.48 5.53
C LEU A 34 3.98 -1.60 4.60
N LEU A 35 5.06 -0.88 4.89
CA LEU A 35 6.22 -0.78 4.00
C LEU A 35 7.08 -2.05 3.92
N ASN A 36 7.09 -2.88 4.97
CA ASN A 36 7.89 -4.12 5.02
C ASN A 36 7.19 -5.33 4.38
N LYS A 37 5.97 -5.15 3.84
CA LYS A 37 5.28 -6.23 3.11
C LYS A 37 5.98 -6.46 1.77
N LYS A 38 6.03 -7.71 1.31
CA LYS A 38 6.60 -8.03 -0.02
C LYS A 38 5.73 -7.54 -1.18
N ALA A 39 4.42 -7.48 -0.96
CA ALA A 39 3.44 -7.04 -1.94
C ALA A 39 2.25 -6.38 -1.25
N TRP A 40 1.58 -5.48 -1.98
CA TRP A 40 0.33 -4.87 -1.58
C TRP A 40 -0.81 -5.33 -2.48
N LEU A 41 -1.98 -5.49 -1.88
CA LEU A 41 -3.23 -5.53 -2.62
C LEU A 41 -3.65 -4.08 -2.89
N ILE A 42 -3.76 -3.70 -4.15
CA ILE A 42 -4.22 -2.37 -4.57
C ILE A 42 -5.60 -2.53 -5.21
N GLY A 43 -6.57 -1.77 -4.70
CA GLY A 43 -7.98 -1.82 -5.09
C GLY A 43 -8.88 -1.57 -3.88
N ASP A 44 -10.08 -2.14 -3.93
CA ASP A 44 -11.02 -2.14 -2.82
C ASP A 44 -11.18 -3.56 -2.23
N GLU A 45 -12.10 -3.72 -1.29
CA GLU A 45 -12.36 -5.01 -0.62
C GLU A 45 -12.88 -6.08 -1.59
N LYS A 46 -13.61 -5.68 -2.64
CA LYS A 46 -14.25 -6.56 -3.62
C LYS A 46 -13.30 -6.94 -4.74
N SER A 47 -12.47 -6.01 -5.20
CA SER A 47 -11.55 -6.19 -6.32
C SER A 47 -10.20 -5.55 -6.01
N SER A 48 -9.17 -6.40 -5.93
CA SER A 48 -7.82 -5.99 -5.61
C SER A 48 -6.81 -6.81 -6.38
N ILE A 49 -5.75 -6.16 -6.86
CA ILE A 49 -4.63 -6.81 -7.56
C ILE A 49 -3.38 -6.75 -6.68
N SER A 50 -2.61 -7.82 -6.65
CA SER A 50 -1.34 -7.88 -5.93
C SER A 50 -0.22 -7.22 -6.73
N TYR A 51 0.46 -6.24 -6.14
CA TYR A 51 1.64 -5.57 -6.69
C TYR A 51 2.83 -5.74 -5.76
N PRO A 52 4.00 -6.19 -6.26
CA PRO A 52 5.21 -6.23 -5.45
C PRO A 52 5.66 -4.82 -5.07
N ILE A 53 6.22 -4.67 -3.86
CA ILE A 53 6.90 -3.43 -3.48
C ILE A 53 8.36 -3.55 -3.91
N GLU A 54 8.79 -2.69 -4.83
CA GLU A 54 10.20 -2.63 -5.23
C GLU A 54 11.04 -1.84 -4.23
N THR A 55 10.54 -0.68 -3.80
CA THR A 55 11.22 0.19 -2.85
C THR A 55 10.22 1.10 -2.14
N SER A 56 10.56 1.59 -0.96
CA SER A 56 9.76 2.55 -0.21
C SER A 56 10.63 3.50 0.60
N LYS A 57 10.10 4.69 0.89
CA LYS A 57 10.76 5.71 1.69
C LYS A 57 9.71 6.57 2.39
N ILE A 58 9.98 6.95 3.64
CA ILE A 58 9.23 7.99 4.34
C ILE A 58 9.73 9.36 3.86
N HIS A 59 8.80 10.19 3.37
CA HIS A 59 9.07 11.55 2.95
C HIS A 59 8.25 12.52 3.81
N GLY A 60 8.95 13.40 4.52
CA GLY A 60 8.42 14.55 5.25
C GLY A 60 9.01 15.82 4.68
#